data_AF-A0A016TJJ4-F1
#
_entry.id   AF-A0A016TJJ4-F1
#
_cell.length_a   1.000
_cell.length_b   1.000
_cell.length_c   1.000
_cell.angle_alpha   90.00
_cell.angle_beta   90.00
_cell.angle_gamma   90.00
#
_symmetry.space_group_name_H-M   'P 1'
#
loop_
_entity.id
_entity.type
_entity.pdbx_description
1 polymer ?
#
loop_
_entity_poly.entity_id
_entity_poly.type
_entity_poly.pdbx_seq_one_letter_code
_entity_poly.pdbx_strand_id
1 'polypeptide(L)' 'MHCQSSPLQNRITTCVEMFLYALTLLLVLNAFTQDVMAQPCADRVPGPVCKQMKDKGNCNNPAFEMVAKMQCAKTCGFCQ' A
#
# COMPACT_ATOMS: atom_id res chain seq x y z
N MET A 1 -0.97 -35.30 -9.57
CA MET A 1 -2.32 -34.86 -9.18
C MET A 1 -3.24 -36.07 -9.28
N HIS A 2 -3.30 -36.91 -8.25
CA HIS A 2 -4.16 -38.09 -8.21
C HIS A 2 -5.21 -37.90 -7.10
N CYS A 3 -6.47 -37.71 -7.47
CA CYS A 3 -7.60 -37.81 -6.55
C CYS A 3 -8.21 -39.22 -6.68
N GLN A 4 -7.79 -40.17 -5.85
CA GLN A 4 -8.34 -41.55 -5.82
C GLN A 4 -9.70 -41.65 -5.06
N SER A 5 -10.68 -42.32 -5.71
CA SER A 5 -11.84 -43.15 -5.24
C SER A 5 -12.74 -42.68 -4.07
N SER A 6 -14.10 -42.52 -4.09
CA SER A 6 -15.24 -42.93 -4.96
C SER A 6 -16.52 -42.06 -4.66
N PRO A 7 -17.72 -42.32 -5.23
CA PRO A 7 -18.29 -41.70 -6.43
C PRO A 7 -19.32 -40.57 -6.13
N LEU A 8 -19.16 -39.45 -6.83
CA LEU A 8 -20.13 -38.36 -7.06
C LEU A 8 -20.57 -37.44 -5.90
N GLN A 9 -21.08 -37.91 -4.75
CA GLN A 9 -21.69 -36.99 -3.76
C GLN A 9 -20.65 -36.18 -2.95
N ASN A 10 -19.58 -36.83 -2.49
CA ASN A 10 -18.58 -36.22 -1.59
C ASN A 10 -17.44 -35.49 -2.32
N ARG A 11 -17.30 -35.76 -3.62
CA ARG A 11 -16.26 -35.20 -4.50
C ARG A 11 -16.66 -33.83 -5.04
N ILE A 12 -17.96 -33.63 -5.27
CA ILE A 12 -18.52 -32.31 -5.60
C ILE A 12 -18.39 -31.39 -4.39
N THR A 13 -18.75 -31.85 -3.19
CA THR A 13 -18.66 -31.05 -1.95
C THR A 13 -17.23 -30.61 -1.64
N THR A 14 -16.23 -31.47 -1.75
CA THR A 14 -14.83 -31.10 -1.45
C THR A 14 -14.21 -30.16 -2.48
N CYS A 15 -14.54 -30.30 -3.77
CA CYS A 15 -14.18 -29.32 -4.79
C CYS A 15 -14.88 -27.98 -4.53
N VAL A 16 -16.19 -28.00 -4.25
CA VAL A 16 -16.98 -26.80 -3.94
C VAL A 16 -16.44 -26.11 -2.70
N GLU A 17 -16.12 -26.83 -1.63
CA GLU A 17 -15.46 -26.30 -0.43
C GLU A 17 -14.12 -25.65 -0.78
N MET A 18 -13.24 -26.33 -1.52
CA MET A 18 -11.94 -25.77 -1.93
C MET A 18 -12.11 -24.51 -2.81
N PHE A 19 -13.12 -24.47 -3.68
CA PHE A 19 -13.47 -23.27 -4.45
C PHE A 19 -14.03 -22.15 -3.56
N LEU A 20 -14.88 -22.47 -2.57
CA LEU A 20 -15.40 -21.50 -1.60
C LEU A 20 -14.25 -20.93 -0.74
N TYR A 21 -13.30 -21.74 -0.30
CA TYR A 21 -12.09 -21.28 0.38
C TYR A 21 -11.24 -20.38 -0.52
N ALA A 22 -11.05 -20.74 -1.79
CA ALA A 22 -10.31 -19.90 -2.73
C ALA A 22 -11.01 -18.54 -2.99
N LEU A 23 -12.33 -18.56 -3.16
CA LEU A 23 -13.14 -17.35 -3.36
C LEU A 23 -13.14 -16.46 -2.11
N THR A 24 -13.24 -17.02 -0.92
CA THR A 24 -13.16 -16.25 0.34
C THR A 24 -11.78 -15.63 0.53
N LEU A 25 -10.70 -16.36 0.26
CA LEU A 25 -9.34 -15.78 0.29
C LEU A 25 -9.16 -14.64 -0.71
N LEU A 26 -9.67 -14.79 -1.95
CA LEU A 26 -9.63 -13.72 -2.95
C LEU A 26 -10.45 -12.50 -2.52
N LEU A 27 -11.64 -12.68 -1.94
CA LEU A 27 -12.46 -11.58 -1.44
C LEU A 27 -11.78 -10.84 -0.29
N VAL A 28 -11.17 -11.57 0.64
CA VAL A 28 -10.41 -11.00 1.76
C VAL A 28 -9.20 -10.20 1.24
N LEU A 29 -8.42 -10.76 0.30
CA LEU A 29 -7.28 -10.04 -0.29
C LEU A 29 -7.72 -8.78 -1.03
N ASN A 30 -8.79 -8.83 -1.82
CA ASN A 30 -9.32 -7.65 -2.51
C ASN A 30 -9.86 -6.60 -1.52
N ALA A 31 -10.50 -7.01 -0.42
CA ALA A 31 -10.95 -6.08 0.62
C ALA A 31 -9.79 -5.32 1.30
N PHE A 32 -8.59 -5.90 1.34
CA PHE A 32 -7.39 -5.25 1.90
C PHE A 32 -6.52 -4.50 0.88
N THR A 33 -6.95 -4.36 -0.39
CA THR A 33 -6.13 -3.68 -1.41
C THR A 33 -6.22 -2.15 -1.43
N GLN A 34 -7.08 -1.54 -0.61
CA GLN A 34 -7.49 -0.15 -0.90
C GLN A 34 -6.60 0.98 -0.35
N ASP A 35 -5.65 0.75 0.56
CA ASP A 35 -4.98 1.87 1.25
C ASP A 35 -3.48 1.71 1.52
N VAL A 36 -2.80 0.74 0.91
CA VAL A 36 -1.39 0.44 1.26
C VAL A 36 -0.33 1.21 0.43
N MET A 37 -0.73 1.97 -0.60
CA MET A 37 0.23 2.60 -1.53
C MET A 37 0.20 4.12 -1.59
N ALA A 38 -0.78 4.79 -0.97
CA ALA A 38 -0.82 6.24 -0.89
C ALA A 38 -0.30 6.68 0.48
N GLN A 39 1.00 6.98 0.58
CA GLN A 39 1.45 7.76 1.73
C GLN A 39 0.71 9.12 1.68
N PRO A 40 0.03 9.53 2.77
CA PRO A 40 -0.66 10.81 2.78
C PRO A 40 0.35 11.92 2.50
N CYS A 41 0.04 12.76 1.50
CA CYS A 41 0.88 13.91 1.15
C CYS A 41 0.83 14.94 2.27
N ALA A 42 1.84 14.92 3.12
CA ALA A 42 1.93 15.80 4.28
C ALA A 42 3.37 16.10 4.63
N ASP A 43 3.56 17.26 5.26
CA ASP A 43 4.80 17.55 5.95
C ASP A 43 4.80 16.80 7.29
N ARG A 44 5.92 16.16 7.61
CA ARG A 44 6.10 15.34 8.82
C ARG A 44 6.76 16.10 9.97
N VAL A 45 7.22 17.32 9.72
CA VAL A 45 7.82 18.22 10.72
C VAL A 45 7.01 19.52 10.82
N PRO A 46 7.16 20.30 11.90
CA PRO A 46 6.43 21.55 12.07
C PRO A 46 6.61 22.50 10.89
N GLY A 47 5.52 23.16 10.47
CA GLY A 47 5.49 24.09 9.34
C GLY A 47 6.63 25.12 9.30
N PRO A 48 7.05 25.75 10.43
CA PRO A 48 8.18 26.67 10.44
C PRO A 48 9.51 26.05 9.98
N VAL A 49 9.73 24.76 10.23
CA VAL A 49 10.94 24.04 9.82
C VAL A 49 10.93 23.85 8.31
N CYS A 50 9.81 23.39 7.74
CA CYS A 50 9.68 23.24 6.29
C CYS A 50 9.72 24.57 5.55
N LYS A 51 9.11 25.61 6.13
CA LYS A 51 9.22 26.98 5.60
C LYS A 51 10.67 27.44 5.58
N GLN A 52 11.41 27.28 6.67
CA GLN A 52 12.83 27.63 6.71
C GLN A 52 13.65 26.82 5.70
N MET A 53 13.36 25.52 5.52
CA MET A 53 14.01 24.69 4.50
C MET A 53 13.77 25.24 3.10
N LYS A 54 12.54 25.63 2.79
CA LYS A 54 12.16 26.22 1.51
C LYS A 54 12.83 27.58 1.29
N ASP A 55 12.79 28.45 2.29
CA ASP A 55 13.37 29.79 2.24
C ASP A 55 14.90 29.76 2.07
N LYS A 56 15.56 28.72 2.61
CA LYS A 56 17.02 28.47 2.42
C LYS A 56 17.37 27.82 1.07
N GLY A 57 16.38 27.49 0.24
CA GLY A 57 16.59 26.80 -1.04
C GLY A 57 16.91 25.30 -0.90
N ASN A 58 16.73 24.71 0.29
CA ASN A 58 17.10 23.33 0.54
C ASN A 58 16.13 22.30 -0.07
N CYS A 59 14.96 22.72 -0.57
CA CYS A 59 14.10 21.83 -1.36
C CYS A 59 14.78 21.35 -2.65
N ASN A 60 15.68 22.17 -3.23
CA ASN A 60 16.37 21.86 -4.49
C ASN A 60 17.86 21.53 -4.29
N ASN A 61 18.31 21.42 -3.04
CA ASN A 61 19.69 21.13 -2.73
C ASN A 61 19.88 19.59 -2.69
N PRO A 62 20.77 19.01 -3.50
CA PRO A 62 20.99 17.55 -3.52
C PRO A 62 21.40 16.97 -2.16
N ALA A 63 22.08 17.77 -1.32
CA ALA A 63 22.44 17.34 0.03
C ALA A 63 21.22 17.15 0.95
N PHE A 64 20.09 17.81 0.64
CA PHE A 64 18.86 17.78 1.42
C PHE A 64 17.70 17.10 0.69
N GLU A 65 17.91 16.56 -0.51
CA GLU A 65 16.85 16.00 -1.35
C GLU A 65 16.04 14.92 -0.61
N MET A 66 16.73 13.97 0.04
CA MET A 66 16.08 12.91 0.81
C MET A 66 15.27 13.48 1.97
N VAL A 67 15.83 14.45 2.70
CA VAL A 67 15.17 15.10 3.84
C VAL A 67 13.94 15.89 3.36
N ALA A 68 14.08 16.63 2.27
CA ALA A 68 13.02 17.44 1.67
C ALA A 68 11.84 16.55 1.24
N LYS A 69 12.11 15.43 0.55
CA LYS A 69 11.10 14.45 0.11
C LYS A 69 10.41 13.74 1.27
N MET A 70 11.14 13.44 2.34
CA MET A 70 10.60 12.67 3.48
C MET A 70 9.87 13.52 4.50
N GLN A 71 10.35 14.74 4.76
CA GLN A 71 9.90 15.58 5.87
C GLN A 71 9.02 16.74 5.44
N CYS A 72 9.28 17.31 4.26
CA CYS A 72 8.63 18.53 3.78
C CYS A 72 8.01 18.32 2.39
N ALA A 73 7.47 17.12 2.16
CA ALA A 73 6.97 16.68 0.86
C ALA A 73 5.96 17.67 0.26
N LYS A 74 5.04 18.18 1.09
CA LYS A 74 3.99 19.10 0.68
C LYS A 74 4.53 20.51 0.52
N THR A 75 5.31 21.03 1.48
CA THR A 75 5.86 22.39 1.42
C THR A 75 6.84 22.58 0.24
N CYS A 76 7.65 21.56 -0.06
CA CYS A 76 8.57 21.54 -1.19
C CYS A 76 7.90 21.14 -2.53
N GLY A 77 6.63 20.73 -2.52
CA GLY A 77 5.85 20.45 -3.73
C GLY A 77 6.14 19.10 -4.41
N PHE A 78 6.61 18.11 -3.65
CA PHE A 78 6.86 16.75 -4.14
C PHE A 78 5.59 15.90 -4.26
N CYS A 79 4.47 16.35 -3.69
CA CYS A 79 3.16 15.72 -3.79
C CYS A 79 2.03 16.77 -3.66
N GLN A 80 0.79 16.39 -4.03
CA GLN A 80 -0.42 17.20 -3.90
C GLN A 80 -1.51 16.44 -3.14
#